data_AF-A0A9E2RYX5-F1
#
_entry.id   AF-A0A9E2RYX5-F1
#
_cell.length_a   1.000
_cell.length_b   1.000
_cell.length_c   1.000
_cell.angle_alpha   90.00
_cell.angle_beta   90.00
_cell.angle_gamma   90.00
#
_symmetry.space_group_name_H-M   'P 1'
#
loop_
_entity.id
_entity.type
_entity.pdbx_description
1 polymer ?
#
loop_
_entity_poly.entity_id
_entity_poly.type
_entity_poly.pdbx_seq_one_letter_code
_entity_poly.pdbx_strand_id
1 'polypeptide(L)'
;IVTFAPLSGAHFNPLVSLLQWMRGRLDGERVLPYILAQVLGGAIGTTVANLMFALPAVTLSTTSRSAGHLWLGELVATLGLLLVVAGTERHSVIAGAAAVGGYITGAYFFTSSTSFANPAVTLARTLSNSFAGIAPRSVPGFVLAQGVGLLLALLLLRLLGDGVSRSLSSPPTKGPHS
;
A
#
# COMPACT_ATOMS: atom_id res chain seq x y z
N ILE A 1 -11.00 -1.73 6.72
CA ILE A 1 -11.03 -2.81 5.70
C ILE A 1 -12.31 -3.63 5.79
N VAL A 2 -12.59 -4.32 6.91
CA VAL A 2 -13.79 -5.16 7.10
C VAL A 2 -15.10 -4.51 6.62
N THR A 3 -15.34 -3.26 7.00
CA THR A 3 -16.57 -2.51 6.64
C THR A 3 -16.80 -2.33 5.14
N PHE A 4 -15.74 -2.08 4.36
CA PHE A 4 -15.87 -1.67 2.96
C PHE A 4 -15.42 -2.75 1.96
N ALA A 5 -14.84 -3.85 2.45
CA ALA A 5 -14.36 -4.93 1.59
C ALA A 5 -15.45 -5.51 0.67
N PRO A 6 -16.71 -5.74 1.13
CA PRO A 6 -17.77 -6.24 0.24
C PRO A 6 -18.20 -5.27 -0.87
N LEU A 7 -17.92 -3.96 -0.71
CA LEU A 7 -18.37 -2.91 -1.64
C LEU A 7 -17.30 -2.55 -2.67
N SER A 8 -16.04 -2.49 -2.25
CA SER A 8 -14.93 -1.96 -3.05
C SER A 8 -13.63 -2.74 -2.93
N GLY A 9 -13.62 -3.89 -2.25
CA GLY A 9 -12.37 -4.58 -1.91
C GLY A 9 -11.48 -3.80 -0.91
N ALA A 10 -11.93 -2.63 -0.44
CA ALA A 10 -11.26 -1.84 0.59
C ALA A 10 -9.77 -1.51 0.29
N HIS A 11 -9.44 -1.13 -0.96
CA HIS A 11 -8.05 -0.87 -1.35
C HIS A 11 -7.40 0.27 -0.57
N PHE A 12 -8.10 1.40 -0.41
CA PHE A 12 -7.66 2.62 0.31
C PHE A 12 -6.27 3.18 -0.05
N ASN A 13 -5.64 2.68 -1.10
CA ASN A 13 -4.27 2.97 -1.49
C ASN A 13 -4.12 2.83 -3.02
N PRO A 14 -3.61 3.86 -3.72
CA PRO A 14 -3.40 3.80 -5.17
C PRO A 14 -2.56 2.59 -5.61
N LEU A 15 -1.54 2.22 -4.85
CA LEU A 15 -0.66 1.11 -5.19
C LEU A 15 -1.31 -0.26 -4.97
N VAL A 16 -2.25 -0.36 -4.02
CA VAL A 16 -3.08 -1.56 -3.89
C VAL A 16 -4.00 -1.68 -5.10
N SER A 17 -4.67 -0.60 -5.52
CA SER A 17 -5.49 -0.62 -6.75
C SER A 17 -4.69 -1.01 -7.99
N LEU A 18 -3.48 -0.46 -8.15
CA LEU A 18 -2.58 -0.83 -9.26
C LEU A 18 -2.12 -2.28 -9.17
N LEU A 19 -1.75 -2.78 -7.98
CA LEU A 19 -1.41 -4.18 -7.76
C LEU A 19 -2.56 -5.10 -8.20
N GLN A 20 -3.79 -4.79 -7.80
CA GLN A 20 -4.97 -5.58 -8.17
C GLN A 20 -5.22 -5.55 -9.67
N TRP A 21 -5.10 -4.39 -10.31
CA TRP A 21 -5.23 -4.26 -11.77
C TRP A 21 -4.15 -5.07 -12.52
N MET A 22 -2.88 -4.92 -12.14
CA MET A 22 -1.76 -5.62 -12.78
C MET A 22 -1.78 -7.15 -12.55
N ARG A 23 -2.56 -7.62 -11.57
CA ARG A 23 -2.82 -9.04 -11.30
C ARG A 23 -4.16 -9.51 -11.86
N GLY A 24 -4.85 -8.69 -12.67
CA GLY A 24 -6.11 -9.05 -13.33
C GLY A 24 -7.32 -9.17 -12.39
N ARG A 25 -7.29 -8.49 -11.22
CA ARG A 25 -8.36 -8.51 -10.21
C ARG A 25 -9.17 -7.23 -10.09
N LEU A 26 -8.80 -6.21 -10.85
CA LEU A 26 -9.53 -4.95 -10.97
C LEU A 26 -9.55 -4.55 -12.44
N ASP A 27 -10.72 -4.19 -12.96
CA ASP A 27 -10.84 -3.69 -14.33
C ASP A 27 -10.08 -2.37 -14.48
N GLY A 28 -9.36 -2.20 -15.59
CA GLY A 28 -8.53 -1.01 -15.83
C GLY A 28 -9.31 0.31 -15.75
N GLU A 29 -10.58 0.31 -16.20
CA GLU A 29 -11.48 1.46 -16.14
C GLU A 29 -11.78 1.92 -14.71
N ARG A 30 -11.66 1.02 -13.72
CA ARG A 30 -11.91 1.33 -12.31
C ARG A 30 -10.68 1.88 -11.58
N VAL A 31 -9.48 1.78 -12.16
CA VAL A 31 -8.23 2.24 -11.52
C VAL A 31 -8.28 3.73 -11.21
N LEU A 32 -8.58 4.56 -12.21
CA LEU A 32 -8.61 6.01 -12.02
C LEU A 32 -9.70 6.45 -11.02
N PRO A 33 -10.95 5.97 -11.09
CA PRO A 33 -11.96 6.24 -10.06
C PRO A 33 -11.51 5.88 -8.64
N TYR A 34 -10.82 4.75 -8.45
CA TYR A 34 -10.28 4.38 -7.13
C TYR A 34 -9.23 5.39 -6.65
N ILE A 35 -8.27 5.74 -7.50
CA ILE A 35 -7.19 6.68 -7.13
C ILE A 35 -7.77 8.05 -6.77
N LEU A 36 -8.71 8.56 -7.56
CA LEU A 36 -9.38 9.84 -7.28
C LEU A 36 -10.13 9.80 -5.96
N ALA A 37 -10.92 8.75 -5.71
CA ALA A 37 -11.66 8.59 -4.46
C ALA A 37 -10.70 8.50 -3.24
N GLN A 38 -9.56 7.84 -3.38
CA GLN A 38 -8.55 7.71 -2.32
C GLN A 38 -7.86 9.04 -2.02
N VAL A 39 -7.47 9.80 -3.04
CA VAL A 39 -6.84 11.12 -2.88
C VAL A 39 -7.82 12.12 -2.27
N LEU A 40 -9.05 12.19 -2.80
CA LEU A 40 -10.09 13.09 -2.28
C LEU A 40 -10.47 12.70 -0.85
N GLY A 41 -10.68 11.41 -0.58
CA GLY A 41 -10.96 10.92 0.77
C GLY A 41 -9.84 11.25 1.76
N GLY A 42 -8.57 11.09 1.36
CA GLY A 42 -7.43 11.49 2.18
C GLY A 42 -7.38 12.99 2.47
N ALA A 43 -7.63 13.83 1.46
CA ALA A 43 -7.65 15.29 1.60
C ALA A 43 -8.80 15.76 2.51
N ILE A 44 -10.00 15.21 2.33
CA ILE A 44 -11.17 15.49 3.18
C ILE A 44 -10.89 15.02 4.61
N GLY A 45 -10.40 13.80 4.79
CA GLY A 45 -10.08 13.25 6.11
C GLY A 45 -9.03 14.07 6.86
N THR A 46 -8.00 14.55 6.17
CA THR A 46 -6.98 15.43 6.77
C THR A 46 -7.56 16.78 7.16
N THR A 47 -8.41 17.36 6.32
CA THR A 47 -9.11 18.62 6.62
C THR A 47 -9.99 18.47 7.86
N VAL A 48 -10.78 17.41 7.93
CA VAL A 48 -11.63 17.10 9.10
C VAL A 48 -10.76 16.90 10.35
N ALA A 49 -9.66 16.17 10.25
CA ALA A 49 -8.74 15.98 11.38
C ALA A 49 -8.16 17.31 11.87
N ASN A 50 -7.70 18.20 10.97
CA ASN A 50 -7.22 19.53 11.37
C ASN A 50 -8.27 20.29 12.18
N LEU A 51 -9.52 20.31 11.70
CA LEU A 51 -10.63 20.98 12.37
C LEU A 51 -10.95 20.36 13.73
N MET A 52 -10.91 19.02 13.85
CA MET A 52 -11.10 18.32 15.14
C MET A 52 -10.08 18.72 16.20
N PHE A 53 -8.87 19.12 15.79
CA PHE A 53 -7.80 19.59 16.66
C PHE A 53 -7.68 21.12 16.74
N ALA A 54 -8.73 21.85 16.33
CA ALA A 54 -8.78 23.32 16.32
C ALA A 54 -7.62 23.99 15.52
N LEU A 55 -7.16 23.32 14.45
CA LEU A 55 -6.20 23.86 13.50
C LEU A 55 -6.92 24.46 12.28
N PRO A 56 -6.26 25.32 11.47
CA PRO A 56 -6.80 25.74 10.19
C PRO A 56 -7.14 24.54 9.30
N ALA A 57 -8.26 24.61 8.57
CA ALA A 57 -8.76 23.52 7.74
C ALA A 57 -7.67 22.90 6.84
N VAL A 58 -6.88 23.75 6.20
CA VAL A 58 -5.70 23.35 5.42
C VAL A 58 -4.53 24.23 5.83
N THR A 59 -3.37 23.60 6.09
CA THR A 59 -2.09 24.28 6.25
C THR A 59 -1.02 23.45 5.56
N LEU A 60 -0.35 24.01 4.56
CA LEU A 60 0.71 23.29 3.86
C LEU A 60 1.85 22.95 4.83
N SER A 61 2.26 21.68 4.85
CA SER A 61 3.33 21.23 5.71
C SER A 61 4.69 21.77 5.28
N THR A 62 5.52 22.11 6.25
CA THR A 62 6.91 22.53 6.08
C THR A 62 7.91 21.44 6.48
N THR A 63 7.42 20.30 6.97
CA THR A 63 8.22 19.17 7.47
C THR A 63 9.00 18.53 6.33
N SER A 64 10.31 18.78 6.27
CA SER A 64 11.19 18.21 5.25
C SER A 64 11.45 16.72 5.52
N ARG A 65 11.14 15.87 4.53
CA ARG A 65 11.39 14.42 4.57
C ARG A 65 12.09 13.98 3.29
N SER A 66 13.35 14.36 3.12
CA SER A 66 14.12 14.14 1.88
C SER A 66 15.49 13.57 2.19
N ALA A 67 15.54 12.26 2.43
CA ALA A 67 16.79 11.55 2.71
C ALA A 67 16.68 10.09 2.25
N GLY A 68 17.81 9.50 1.84
CA GLY A 68 17.86 8.15 1.27
C GLY A 68 17.30 7.07 2.20
N HIS A 69 17.57 7.15 3.50
CA HIS A 69 17.05 6.18 4.48
C HIS A 69 15.52 6.26 4.63
N LEU A 70 14.92 7.44 4.43
CA LEU A 70 13.45 7.60 4.45
C LEU A 70 12.83 6.95 3.22
N TRP A 71 13.43 7.15 2.05
CA TRP A 71 12.97 6.52 0.80
C TRP A 71 13.11 5.01 0.86
N LEU A 72 14.22 4.49 1.40
CA LEU A 72 14.37 3.05 1.64
C LEU A 72 13.28 2.54 2.61
N GLY A 73 12.97 3.30 3.65
CA GLY A 73 11.87 2.99 4.59
C GLY A 73 10.53 2.84 3.87
N GLU A 74 10.18 3.79 3.00
CA GLU A 74 8.94 3.72 2.21
C GLU A 74 8.92 2.55 1.23
N LEU A 75 10.05 2.25 0.58
CA LEU A 75 10.17 1.08 -0.29
C LEU A 75 9.88 -0.20 0.47
N VAL A 76 10.55 -0.41 1.61
CA VAL A 76 10.39 -1.62 2.44
C VAL A 76 8.95 -1.73 2.96
N ALA A 77 8.38 -0.63 3.46
CA ALA A 77 7.01 -0.60 3.93
C ALA A 77 5.99 -0.91 2.83
N THR A 78 6.10 -0.28 1.66
CA THR A 78 5.19 -0.57 0.55
C THR A 78 5.34 -1.99 0.03
N LEU A 79 6.57 -2.48 -0.11
CA LEU A 79 6.84 -3.85 -0.54
C LEU A 79 6.14 -4.86 0.37
N GLY A 80 6.39 -4.80 1.68
CA GLY A 80 5.77 -5.76 2.60
C GLY A 80 4.26 -5.58 2.72
N LEU A 81 3.74 -4.35 2.67
CA LEU A 81 2.29 -4.11 2.63
C LEU A 81 1.64 -4.83 1.46
N LEU A 82 2.19 -4.68 0.25
CA LEU A 82 1.64 -5.27 -0.95
C LEU A 82 1.75 -6.79 -0.96
N LEU A 83 2.82 -7.35 -0.40
CA LEU A 83 2.95 -8.79 -0.16
C LEU A 83 1.92 -9.31 0.84
N VAL A 84 1.68 -8.57 1.94
CA VAL A 84 0.65 -8.92 2.94
C VAL A 84 -0.75 -8.87 2.32
N VAL A 85 -1.06 -7.82 1.56
CA VAL A 85 -2.32 -7.73 0.81
C VAL A 85 -2.45 -8.95 -0.09
N ALA A 86 -1.48 -9.20 -0.96
CA ALA A 86 -1.50 -10.32 -1.90
C ALA A 86 -1.59 -11.71 -1.24
N GLY A 87 -0.87 -11.92 -0.14
CA GLY A 87 -0.82 -13.18 0.59
C GLY A 87 -2.12 -13.49 1.33
N THR A 88 -2.84 -12.47 1.77
CA THR A 88 -4.08 -12.64 2.55
C THR A 88 -5.36 -12.69 1.72
N GLU A 89 -5.28 -12.43 0.40
CA GLU A 89 -6.43 -12.52 -0.52
C GLU A 89 -7.12 -13.88 -0.54
N ARG A 90 -6.37 -14.97 -0.29
CA ARG A 90 -6.89 -16.34 -0.28
C ARG A 90 -7.47 -16.76 1.07
N HIS A 91 -7.47 -15.87 2.05
CA HIS A 91 -7.99 -16.09 3.39
C HIS A 91 -9.30 -15.33 3.58
N SER A 92 -9.63 -14.98 4.82
CA SER A 92 -10.83 -14.19 5.13
C SER A 92 -10.55 -12.69 5.10
N VAL A 93 -11.59 -11.89 4.89
CA VAL A 93 -11.54 -10.43 5.00
C VAL A 93 -11.03 -9.97 6.38
N ILE A 94 -11.36 -10.71 7.44
CA ILE A 94 -10.92 -10.42 8.81
C ILE A 94 -9.41 -10.64 8.93
N ALA A 95 -8.90 -11.78 8.45
CA ALA A 95 -7.48 -12.09 8.47
C ALA A 95 -6.67 -11.07 7.66
N GLY A 96 -7.14 -10.72 6.46
CA GLY A 96 -6.51 -9.68 5.64
C GLY A 96 -6.51 -8.31 6.31
N ALA A 97 -7.63 -7.90 6.92
CA ALA A 97 -7.71 -6.65 7.65
C ALA A 97 -6.74 -6.60 8.85
N ALA A 98 -6.67 -7.69 9.62
CA ALA A 98 -5.77 -7.80 10.77
C ALA A 98 -4.30 -7.77 10.33
N ALA A 99 -3.94 -8.52 9.28
CA ALA A 99 -2.57 -8.57 8.78
C ALA A 99 -2.11 -7.23 8.19
N VAL A 100 -2.95 -6.57 7.38
CA VAL A 100 -2.64 -5.25 6.82
C VAL A 100 -2.49 -4.21 7.93
N GLY A 101 -3.42 -4.18 8.90
CA GLY A 101 -3.34 -3.28 10.04
C GLY A 101 -2.10 -3.52 10.91
N GLY A 102 -1.81 -4.79 11.21
CA GLY A 102 -0.63 -5.19 11.99
C GLY A 102 0.66 -4.83 11.27
N TYR A 103 0.74 -5.05 9.95
CA TYR A 103 1.90 -4.71 9.16
C TYR A 103 2.17 -3.20 9.13
N ILE A 104 1.17 -2.37 8.85
CA ILE A 104 1.33 -0.91 8.85
C ILE A 104 1.70 -0.39 10.26
N THR A 105 1.10 -0.96 11.30
CA THR A 105 1.45 -0.63 12.69
C THR A 105 2.91 -0.98 12.97
N GLY A 106 3.38 -2.16 12.58
CA GLY A 106 4.79 -2.53 12.69
C GLY A 106 5.71 -1.62 11.88
N ALA A 107 5.34 -1.34 10.63
CA ALA A 107 6.11 -0.51 9.70
C ALA A 107 6.29 0.92 10.21
N TYR A 108 5.28 1.46 10.90
CA TYR A 108 5.39 2.73 11.60
C TYR A 108 6.58 2.76 12.59
N PHE A 109 6.84 1.65 13.30
CA PHE A 109 7.93 1.54 14.27
C PHE A 109 9.28 1.12 13.67
N PHE A 110 9.30 0.17 12.74
CA PHE A 110 10.57 -0.36 12.22
C PHE A 110 11.15 0.44 11.05
N THR A 111 10.38 1.34 10.42
CA THR A 111 10.90 2.17 9.32
C THR A 111 11.28 3.57 9.80
N SER A 112 12.39 4.09 9.28
CA SER A 112 12.83 5.45 9.59
C SER A 112 11.90 6.54 9.02
N SER A 113 11.01 6.20 8.08
CA SER A 113 10.08 7.14 7.45
C SER A 113 8.74 7.29 8.19
N THR A 114 8.47 6.46 9.22
CA THR A 114 7.14 6.28 9.84
C THR A 114 6.07 5.73 8.88
N SER A 115 6.50 5.05 7.80
CA SER A 115 5.69 4.32 6.81
C SER A 115 4.38 4.99 6.37
N PHE A 116 4.45 5.83 5.33
CA PHE A 116 3.22 6.25 4.64
C PHE A 116 2.70 5.14 3.74
N ALA A 117 3.60 4.50 2.98
CA ALA A 117 3.35 3.34 2.12
C ALA A 117 2.16 3.48 1.16
N ASN A 118 1.71 4.71 0.89
CA ASN A 118 0.46 5.03 0.23
C ASN A 118 0.55 6.44 -0.38
N PRO A 119 0.52 6.59 -1.72
CA PRO A 119 0.59 7.90 -2.36
C PRO A 119 -0.55 8.85 -1.97
N ALA A 120 -1.77 8.33 -1.76
CA ALA A 120 -2.91 9.16 -1.36
C ALA A 120 -2.73 9.73 0.06
N VAL A 121 -2.23 8.92 1.00
CA VAL A 121 -1.87 9.40 2.36
C VAL A 121 -0.71 10.38 2.29
N THR A 122 0.31 10.09 1.48
CA THR A 122 1.49 10.96 1.30
C THR A 122 1.07 12.36 0.84
N LEU A 123 0.17 12.45 -0.15
CA LEU A 123 -0.40 13.71 -0.63
C LEU A 123 -1.29 14.37 0.43
N ALA A 124 -2.19 13.61 1.06
CA ALA A 124 -3.09 14.17 2.06
C ALA A 124 -2.32 14.85 3.21
N ARG A 125 -1.20 14.25 3.65
CA ARG A 125 -0.36 14.80 4.72
C ARG A 125 0.39 16.07 4.35
N THR A 126 0.40 16.51 3.09
CA THR A 126 0.89 17.85 2.75
C THR A 126 -0.04 18.95 3.22
N LEU A 127 -1.33 18.64 3.48
CA LEU A 127 -2.37 19.60 3.85
C LEU A 127 -2.47 19.87 5.36
N SER A 128 -1.56 19.29 6.16
CA SER A 128 -1.48 19.51 7.61
C SER A 128 -0.04 19.74 8.04
N ASN A 129 0.24 20.89 8.66
CA ASN A 129 1.56 21.19 9.25
C ASN A 129 1.65 20.69 10.71
N SER A 130 1.35 19.42 10.91
CA SER A 130 1.48 18.70 12.20
C SER A 130 2.70 17.78 12.20
N PHE A 131 2.94 17.06 13.31
CA PHE A 131 4.02 16.06 13.41
C PHE A 131 3.93 14.97 12.32
N ALA A 132 2.72 14.71 11.83
CA ALA A 132 2.44 13.75 10.78
C ALA A 132 2.79 14.27 9.37
N GLY A 133 2.94 15.59 9.19
CA GLY A 133 3.04 16.27 7.90
C GLY A 133 4.29 15.96 7.07
N ILE A 134 4.19 16.26 5.78
CA ILE A 134 5.29 16.19 4.81
C ILE A 134 5.23 17.38 3.84
N ALA A 135 6.35 18.07 3.65
CA ALA A 135 6.42 19.18 2.71
C ALA A 135 6.15 18.70 1.28
N PRO A 136 5.41 19.44 0.44
CA PRO A 136 5.10 19.05 -0.95
C PRO A 136 6.34 18.65 -1.76
N ARG A 137 7.46 19.35 -1.56
CA ARG A 137 8.75 19.06 -2.22
C ARG A 137 9.34 17.68 -1.88
N SER A 138 8.95 17.08 -0.76
CA SER A 138 9.40 15.75 -0.32
C SER A 138 8.56 14.60 -0.87
N VAL A 139 7.34 14.89 -1.37
CA VAL A 139 6.39 13.89 -1.87
C VAL A 139 6.94 13.05 -3.02
N PRO A 140 7.60 13.62 -4.06
CA PRO A 140 8.04 12.82 -5.20
C PRO A 140 8.97 11.67 -4.82
N GLY A 141 9.91 11.89 -3.89
CA GLY A 141 10.84 10.85 -3.43
C GLY A 141 10.11 9.69 -2.72
N PHE A 142 9.09 10.00 -1.92
CA PHE A 142 8.26 9.00 -1.26
C PHE A 142 7.45 8.19 -2.28
N VAL A 143 6.74 8.87 -3.19
CA VAL A 143 5.90 8.19 -4.20
C VAL A 143 6.74 7.32 -5.14
N LEU A 144 7.92 7.77 -5.54
CA LEU A 144 8.85 6.97 -6.35
C LEU A 144 9.31 5.72 -5.60
N ALA A 145 9.72 5.85 -4.33
CA ALA A 145 10.15 4.71 -3.53
C ALA A 145 9.02 3.68 -3.32
N GLN A 146 7.80 4.15 -3.04
CA GLN A 146 6.62 3.31 -2.94
C GLN A 146 6.33 2.59 -4.28
N GLY A 147 6.47 3.30 -5.41
CA GLY A 147 6.36 2.72 -6.75
C GLY A 147 7.38 1.62 -7.03
N VAL A 148 8.64 1.80 -6.62
CA VAL A 148 9.66 0.74 -6.67
C VAL A 148 9.24 -0.46 -5.80
N GLY A 149 8.68 -0.20 -4.61
CA GLY A 149 8.09 -1.23 -3.76
C GLY A 149 7.01 -2.07 -4.46
N LEU A 150 6.13 -1.44 -5.25
CA LEU A 150 5.13 -2.14 -6.07
C LEU A 150 5.78 -3.03 -7.14
N LEU A 151 6.78 -2.53 -7.87
CA LEU A 151 7.47 -3.30 -8.90
C LEU A 151 8.18 -4.54 -8.30
N LEU A 152 8.84 -4.38 -7.16
CA LEU A 152 9.48 -5.47 -6.44
C LEU A 152 8.47 -6.48 -5.88
N ALA A 153 7.32 -6.01 -5.38
CA ALA A 153 6.25 -6.89 -4.92
C ALA A 153 5.72 -7.76 -6.06
N LEU A 154 5.47 -7.17 -7.24
CA LEU A 154 5.05 -7.90 -8.43
C LEU A 154 6.09 -8.93 -8.88
N LEU A 155 7.38 -8.56 -8.86
CA LEU A 155 8.47 -9.48 -9.18
C LEU A 155 8.49 -10.68 -8.22
N LEU A 156 8.47 -10.43 -6.91
CA LEU A 156 8.48 -11.50 -5.91
C LEU A 156 7.24 -12.39 -6.01
N LEU A 157 6.06 -11.81 -6.21
CA LEU A 157 4.82 -12.58 -6.38
C LEU A 157 4.86 -13.49 -7.62
N ARG A 158 5.49 -13.05 -8.71
CA ARG A 158 5.71 -13.89 -9.90
C ARG A 158 6.68 -15.03 -9.60
N LEU A 159 7.85 -14.72 -9.03
CA LEU A 159 8.87 -15.72 -8.70
C LEU A 159 8.37 -16.79 -7.72
N LEU A 160 7.61 -16.38 -6.70
CA LEU A 160 7.02 -17.29 -5.72
C LEU A 160 5.85 -18.08 -6.30
N GLY A 161 5.02 -17.47 -7.15
CA GLY A 161 3.91 -18.14 -7.83
C GLY A 161 4.37 -19.22 -8.81
N ASP A 162 5.37 -18.91 -9.64
CA ASP A 162 5.94 -19.85 -10.62
C ASP A 162 6.61 -21.05 -9.95
N GLY A 163 7.20 -20.85 -8.76
CA GLY A 163 7.80 -21.92 -7.95
C GLY A 163 6.80 -22.95 -7.44
N VAL A 164 5.59 -22.51 -7.06
CA VAL A 164 4.52 -23.41 -6.59
C VAL A 164 3.94 -24.22 -7.74
N SER A 165 3.69 -23.58 -8.89
CA SER A 165 3.15 -24.27 -10.07
C SER A 165 4.11 -25.32 -10.64
N ARG A 166 5.42 -25.10 -10.58
CA ARG A 166 6.44 -26.09 -11.01
C ARG A 166 6.57 -27.30 -10.09
N SER A 167 6.35 -27.13 -8.77
CA SER A 167 6.38 -28.23 -7.80
C SER A 167 5.25 -29.24 -8.02
N LEU A 168 4.07 -28.74 -8.38
CA LEU A 168 2.87 -29.54 -8.63
C LEU A 168 2.86 -30.24 -10.00
N SER A 169 3.80 -29.92 -10.89
CA SER A 169 3.94 -30.53 -12.23
C SER A 169 5.02 -31.62 -12.30
N SER A 170 5.47 -32.17 -11.16
CA SER A 170 6.37 -33.34 -11.17
C SER A 170 5.66 -34.53 -11.86
N PRO A 171 6.29 -35.21 -12.84
CA PRO A 171 5.63 -36.27 -13.59
C PRO A 171 5.32 -37.47 -12.68
N PRO A 172 4.24 -38.23 -12.96
CA PRO A 172 3.91 -39.40 -12.16
C PRO A 172 5.09 -40.36 -12.15
N THR A 173 5.51 -40.74 -10.95
CA THR A 173 6.46 -41.84 -10.75
C THR A 173 5.90 -43.04 -11.50
N LYS A 174 6.60 -43.50 -12.55
CA LYS A 174 6.31 -44.79 -13.18
C LYS A 174 6.37 -45.83 -12.06
N GLY A 175 5.21 -46.34 -11.64
CA GLY A 175 5.15 -47.50 -10.76
C GLY A 175 5.87 -48.66 -11.46
N PRO A 176 6.63 -49.48 -10.72
CA PRO A 176 7.22 -50.66 -11.32
C PRO A 176 6.10 -51.60 -11.77
N HIS A 177 6.02 -51.82 -13.08
CA HIS A 177 5.29 -52.94 -13.66
C HIS A 177 6.09 -54.24 -13.43
N SER A 178 5.31 -55.32 -13.34
CA SER A 178 5.61 -56.76 -13.21
C SER A 178 6.04 -57.27 -11.84
#